data_AF-A0A8S2X5Y0-F1
#
_entry.id   AF-A0A8S2X5Y0-F1
#
_cell.length_a   1.000
_cell.length_b   1.000
_cell.length_c   1.000
_cell.angle_alpha   90.00
_cell.angle_beta   90.00
_cell.angle_gamma   90.00
#
_symmetry.space_group_name_H-M   'P 1'
#
loop_
_entity.id
_entity.type
_entity.pdbx_description
1 polymer ?
#
loop_
_entity_poly.entity_id
_entity_poly.type
_entity_poly.pdbx_seq_one_letter_code
_entity_poly.pdbx_strand_id
1 'polypeptide(L)'
;KQADLLAFQEISNVNIYLSCCYVLGILKLDSAALIPYKESLCLKLDDNSYTVLPDIKTSFSYLTDLLIKKKDEMTRTSIEMNTHTMAYITLLITNNQLLPETLRIWLFSSQACESMFRTARSMSGTFSSVVNFSVTEFLRRAEKLSVLQTIKSEVESNPDFPFHFPSHHKQEIERIVQHEFADARELVASLNITILNKVGNPIAMDEVSVIVENHLVKQQKSVVQVK
;
A
#
# COMPACT_ATOMS: atom_id res chain seq x y z
N LYS A 1 -23.00 20.13 28.31
CA LYS A 1 -21.57 19.95 27.95
C LYS A 1 -21.26 18.49 27.56
N GLN A 2 -22.17 17.80 26.86
CA GLN A 2 -22.03 16.36 26.56
C GLN A 2 -22.67 16.04 25.19
N ALA A 3 -22.51 16.96 24.23
CA ALA A 3 -22.93 16.81 22.84
C ALA A 3 -21.75 16.97 21.86
N ASP A 4 -20.51 16.99 22.38
CA ASP A 4 -19.27 17.00 21.58
C ASP A 4 -18.79 15.57 21.23
N LEU A 5 -19.65 14.57 21.46
CA LEU A 5 -19.45 13.16 21.11
C LEU A 5 -20.14 12.84 19.78
N LEU A 6 -19.92 13.68 18.76
CA LEU A 6 -19.99 13.19 17.39
C LEU A 6 -18.71 12.38 17.16
N ALA A 7 -18.87 11.07 17.27
CA ALA A 7 -17.84 10.05 17.26
C ALA A 7 -16.85 10.19 16.09
N PHE A 8 -15.71 10.82 16.37
CA PHE A 8 -14.45 10.50 15.72
C PHE A 8 -13.91 9.24 16.40
N GLN A 9 -14.36 8.07 15.96
CA GLN A 9 -13.67 6.83 16.29
C GLN A 9 -12.79 6.49 15.09
N GLU A 10 -11.46 6.65 15.26
CA GLU A 10 -10.43 6.13 14.35
C GLU A 10 -10.49 4.60 14.34
N ILE A 11 -11.49 4.03 13.69
CA ILE A 11 -11.51 2.61 13.34
C ILE A 11 -10.96 2.54 11.92
N SER A 12 -9.67 2.23 11.81
CA SER A 12 -9.02 1.71 10.60
C SER A 12 -8.80 2.70 9.42
N ASN A 13 -8.17 3.86 9.63
CA ASN A 13 -7.74 4.80 8.55
C ASN A 13 -8.83 5.27 7.58
N VAL A 14 -10.10 4.96 7.83
CA VAL A 14 -11.21 5.57 7.13
C VAL A 14 -11.64 6.72 8.03
N ASN A 15 -11.51 7.95 7.55
CA ASN A 15 -12.27 9.08 8.09
C ASN A 15 -13.74 8.77 7.83
N ILE A 16 -14.35 7.92 8.67
CA ILE A 16 -15.77 7.66 8.63
C ILE A 16 -16.39 8.89 9.27
N TYR A 17 -16.53 9.94 8.47
CA TYR A 17 -17.75 10.72 8.56
C TYR A 17 -18.86 9.68 8.42
N LEU A 18 -19.50 9.31 9.53
CA LEU A 18 -20.81 8.70 9.49
C LEU A 18 -21.69 9.78 8.86
N SER A 19 -21.70 9.80 7.52
CA SER A 19 -22.66 10.58 6.76
C SER A 19 -24.03 10.30 7.36
N CYS A 20 -24.91 11.31 7.40
CA CYS A 20 -26.25 11.13 7.94
C CYS A 20 -26.97 9.92 7.30
N CYS A 21 -26.59 9.54 6.08
CA CYS A 21 -26.97 8.29 5.42
C CYS A 21 -26.68 7.03 6.26
N TYR A 22 -25.53 6.96 6.92
CA TYR A 22 -25.16 5.85 7.81
C TYR A 22 -25.92 5.88 9.13
N VAL A 23 -26.18 7.06 9.71
CA VAL A 23 -27.01 7.17 10.92
C VAL A 23 -28.43 6.67 10.63
N LEU A 24 -28.99 7.08 9.49
CA LEU A 24 -30.27 6.55 8.99
C LEU A 24 -30.19 5.05 8.67
N GLY A 25 -29.05 4.57 8.16
CA GLY A 25 -28.78 3.15 7.93
C GLY A 25 -28.75 2.33 9.24
N ILE A 26 -28.13 2.87 10.29
CA ILE A 26 -28.08 2.27 11.63
C ILE A 26 -29.49 2.15 12.19
N LEU A 27 -30.32 3.20 12.07
CA LEU A 27 -31.72 3.16 12.51
C LEU A 27 -32.59 2.15 11.73
N LYS A 28 -32.15 1.68 10.56
CA LYS A 28 -32.79 0.61 9.80
C LYS A 28 -32.37 -0.80 10.21
N LEU A 29 -31.30 -0.96 10.99
CA LEU A 29 -30.84 -2.28 11.44
C LEU A 29 -31.87 -2.93 12.37
N ASP A 30 -32.11 -4.23 12.18
CA ASP A 30 -32.98 -5.00 13.07
C ASP A 30 -32.23 -5.38 14.36
N SER A 31 -32.27 -4.47 15.33
CA SER A 31 -31.61 -4.64 16.62
C SER A 31 -32.52 -4.16 17.75
N ALA A 32 -32.75 -5.04 18.72
CA ALA A 32 -33.54 -4.72 19.91
C ALA A 32 -32.94 -3.56 20.72
N ALA A 33 -31.61 -3.40 20.69
CA ALA A 33 -30.92 -2.30 21.36
C ALA A 33 -31.24 -0.92 20.75
N LEU A 34 -31.74 -0.88 19.51
CA LEU A 34 -32.09 0.35 18.82
C LEU A 34 -33.56 0.75 19.00
N ILE A 35 -34.41 -0.12 19.57
CA ILE A 35 -35.85 0.13 19.73
C ILE A 35 -36.14 1.46 20.44
N PRO A 36 -35.52 1.79 21.59
CA PRO A 36 -35.80 3.05 22.29
C PRO A 36 -35.49 4.29 21.43
N TYR A 37 -34.45 4.19 20.60
CA TYR A 37 -34.04 5.28 19.72
C TYR A 37 -34.99 5.42 18.52
N LYS A 38 -35.42 4.29 17.93
CA LYS A 38 -36.41 4.29 16.84
C LYS A 38 -37.73 4.88 17.31
N GLU A 39 -38.19 4.54 18.52
CA GLU A 39 -39.42 5.10 19.07
C GLU A 39 -39.34 6.60 19.32
N SER A 40 -38.15 7.13 19.67
CA SER A 40 -37.97 8.57 19.89
C SER A 40 -37.73 9.41 18.62
N LEU A 41 -37.21 8.81 17.54
CA LEU A 41 -36.74 9.54 16.34
C LEU A 41 -37.52 9.18 15.07
N CYS A 42 -38.32 8.11 15.08
CA CYS A 42 -39.02 7.59 13.92
C CYS A 42 -40.52 7.43 14.18
N LEU A 43 -41.31 7.60 13.12
CA LEU A 43 -42.70 7.17 13.05
C LEU A 43 -42.74 5.72 12.60
N LYS A 44 -43.48 4.89 13.35
CA LYS A 44 -43.78 3.51 12.96
C LYS A 44 -44.96 3.51 11.98
N LEU A 45 -44.80 2.85 10.84
CA LEU A 45 -45.81 2.70 9.80
C LEU A 45 -46.61 1.40 10.01
N ASP A 46 -47.77 1.28 9.36
CA ASP A 46 -48.71 0.15 9.53
C ASP A 46 -48.11 -1.20 9.10
N ASP A 47 -47.11 -1.19 8.21
CA ASP A 47 -46.34 -2.36 7.79
C ASP A 47 -45.21 -2.74 8.76
N ASN A 48 -45.20 -2.14 9.97
CA ASN A 48 -44.12 -2.22 10.97
C ASN A 48 -42.77 -1.63 10.53
N SER A 49 -42.69 -0.94 9.40
CA SER A 49 -41.48 -0.19 9.04
C SER A 49 -41.37 1.13 9.83
N TYR A 50 -40.18 1.73 9.84
CA TYR A 50 -39.91 2.98 10.54
C TYR A 50 -39.47 4.05 9.53
N THR A 51 -40.04 5.25 9.62
CA THR A 51 -39.59 6.44 8.89
C THR A 51 -39.15 7.53 9.85
N VAL A 52 -38.06 8.25 9.56
CA VAL A 52 -37.57 9.31 10.44
C VAL A 52 -38.52 10.51 10.41
N LEU A 53 -38.75 11.14 11.55
CA LEU A 53 -39.60 12.32 11.65
C LEU A 53 -39.15 13.41 10.65
N PRO A 54 -40.07 14.07 9.92
CA PRO A 54 -39.72 15.06 8.89
C PRO A 54 -38.78 16.17 9.38
N ASP A 55 -38.99 16.67 10.60
CA ASP A 55 -38.15 17.73 11.19
C ASP A 55 -36.72 17.24 11.47
N ILE A 56 -36.59 15.99 11.90
CA ILE A 56 -35.31 15.35 12.14
C ILE A 56 -34.58 15.11 10.81
N LYS A 57 -35.30 14.63 9.79
CA LYS A 57 -34.75 14.46 8.43
C LYS A 57 -34.23 15.79 7.86
N THR A 58 -34.99 16.87 8.05
CA THR A 58 -34.60 18.22 7.59
C THR A 58 -33.37 18.72 8.35
N SER A 59 -33.31 18.51 9.66
CA SER A 59 -32.16 18.86 10.50
C SER A 59 -30.88 18.10 10.08
N PHE A 60 -31.00 16.80 9.78
CA PHE A 60 -29.88 16.01 9.26
C PHE A 60 -29.43 16.46 7.88
N SER A 61 -30.35 16.83 6.98
CA SER A 61 -30.00 17.37 5.66
C SER A 61 -29.20 18.66 5.83
N TYR A 62 -29.70 19.60 6.63
CA TYR A 62 -29.03 20.87 6.90
C TYR A 62 -27.62 20.67 7.50
N LEU A 63 -27.49 19.76 8.47
CA LEU A 63 -26.19 19.43 9.06
C LEU A 63 -25.23 18.84 8.02
N THR A 64 -25.73 17.97 7.14
CA THR A 64 -24.93 17.39 6.05
C THR A 64 -24.40 18.47 5.11
N ASP A 65 -25.27 19.39 4.69
CA ASP A 65 -24.90 20.50 3.80
C ASP A 65 -23.87 21.43 4.47
N LEU A 66 -24.04 21.70 5.77
CA LEU A 66 -23.09 22.50 6.54
C LEU A 66 -21.72 21.83 6.65
N LEU A 67 -21.69 20.52 6.90
CA LEU A 67 -20.44 19.74 6.99
C LEU A 67 -19.73 19.65 5.63
N ILE A 68 -20.47 19.47 4.53
CA ILE A 68 -19.92 19.52 3.17
C ILE A 68 -19.30 20.89 2.91
N LYS A 69 -20.05 21.97 3.17
CA LYS A 69 -19.55 23.34 3.01
C LYS A 69 -18.28 23.59 3.82
N LYS A 70 -18.21 23.10 5.06
CA LYS A 70 -17.02 23.23 5.93
C LYS A 70 -15.84 22.39 5.44
N LYS A 71 -16.09 21.18 4.94
CA LYS A 71 -15.06 20.35 4.30
C LYS A 71 -14.46 21.05 3.07
N ASP A 72 -15.30 21.63 2.23
CA ASP A 72 -14.86 22.32 1.02
C ASP A 72 -14.04 23.58 1.36
N GLU A 73 -14.47 24.35 2.37
CA GLU A 73 -13.72 25.48 2.91
C GLU A 73 -12.33 25.05 3.41
N MET A 74 -12.26 24.00 4.22
CA MET A 74 -11.00 23.45 4.74
C MET A 74 -10.08 22.93 3.61
N THR A 75 -10.66 22.29 2.60
CA THR A 75 -9.93 21.81 1.42
C THR A 75 -9.33 22.97 0.64
N ARG A 76 -10.11 24.04 0.41
CA ARG A 76 -9.65 25.26 -0.26
C ARG A 76 -8.49 25.90 0.49
N THR A 77 -8.64 26.11 1.81
CA THR A 77 -7.57 26.68 2.65
C THR A 77 -6.31 25.82 2.62
N SER A 78 -6.44 24.50 2.63
CA SER A 78 -5.29 23.59 2.53
C SER A 78 -4.56 23.72 1.19
N ILE A 79 -5.30 23.84 0.08
CA ILE A 79 -4.73 24.07 -1.25
C ILE A 79 -4.00 25.41 -1.31
N GLU A 80 -4.60 26.46 -0.75
CA GLU A 80 -4.02 27.81 -0.69
C GLU A 80 -2.71 27.80 0.13
N MET A 81 -2.71 27.22 1.34
CA MET A 81 -1.51 27.09 2.17
C MET A 81 -0.39 26.30 1.48
N ASN A 82 -0.73 25.20 0.82
CA ASN A 82 0.25 24.41 0.05
C ASN A 82 0.83 25.23 -1.12
N THR A 83 -0.02 25.96 -1.85
CA THR A 83 0.40 26.82 -2.97
C THR A 83 1.35 27.92 -2.49
N HIS A 84 1.01 28.61 -1.41
CA HIS A 84 1.87 29.64 -0.83
C HIS A 84 3.20 29.08 -0.32
N THR A 85 3.18 27.92 0.32
CA THR A 85 4.40 27.25 0.79
C THR A 85 5.32 26.91 -0.38
N MET A 86 4.78 26.33 -1.46
CA MET A 86 5.55 26.00 -2.65
C MET A 86 6.10 27.23 -3.37
N ALA A 87 5.30 28.29 -3.48
CA ALA A 87 5.75 29.57 -4.03
C ALA A 87 6.90 30.17 -3.21
N TYR A 88 6.78 30.14 -1.88
CA TYR A 88 7.82 30.63 -0.97
C TYR A 88 9.12 29.84 -1.10
N ILE A 89 9.07 28.50 -1.12
CA ILE A 89 10.26 27.67 -1.33
C ILE A 89 10.90 27.99 -2.69
N THR A 90 10.09 28.17 -3.74
CA THR A 90 10.59 28.56 -5.06
C THR A 90 11.31 29.90 -5.02
N LEU A 91 10.76 30.89 -4.33
CA LEU A 91 11.39 32.20 -4.13
C LEU A 91 12.74 32.09 -3.41
N LEU A 92 12.83 31.25 -2.36
CA LEU A 92 14.08 31.01 -1.65
C LEU A 92 15.15 30.41 -2.58
N ILE A 93 14.76 29.50 -3.47
CA ILE A 93 15.66 28.89 -4.46
C ILE A 93 16.10 29.92 -5.50
N THR A 94 15.18 30.70 -6.07
CA THR A 94 15.52 31.73 -7.06
C THR A 94 16.42 32.83 -6.49
N ASN A 95 16.31 33.08 -5.18
CA ASN A 95 17.16 34.03 -4.47
C ASN A 95 18.48 33.41 -3.99
N ASN A 96 18.82 32.17 -4.38
CA ASN A 96 20.00 31.42 -3.95
C ASN A 96 20.12 31.24 -2.42
N GLN A 97 18.99 31.25 -1.70
CA GLN A 97 18.93 30.99 -0.26
C GLN A 97 18.75 29.50 0.06
N LEU A 98 18.28 28.71 -0.92
CA LEU A 98 18.19 27.26 -0.86
C LEU A 98 18.75 26.65 -2.14
N LEU A 99 19.30 25.44 -2.01
CA LEU A 99 19.74 24.63 -3.14
C LEU A 99 18.53 24.11 -3.93
N PRO A 100 18.54 24.10 -5.28
CA PRO A 100 17.45 23.57 -6.10
C PRO A 100 17.06 22.13 -5.76
N GLU A 101 18.01 21.30 -5.33
CA GLU A 101 17.83 19.91 -4.92
C GLU A 101 16.95 19.74 -3.67
N THR A 102 16.69 20.84 -2.96
CA THR A 102 15.76 20.91 -1.82
C THR A 102 14.30 20.87 -2.28
N LEU A 103 14.00 21.25 -3.53
CA LEU A 103 12.65 21.22 -4.11
C LEU A 103 12.24 19.81 -4.53
N ARG A 104 12.14 18.90 -3.57
CA ARG A 104 11.64 17.55 -3.80
C ARG A 104 10.13 17.52 -3.63
N ILE A 105 9.40 18.01 -4.64
CA ILE A 105 7.93 18.19 -4.60
C ILE A 105 7.20 16.94 -4.11
N TRP A 106 7.68 15.74 -4.48
CA TRP A 106 7.09 14.47 -4.05
C TRP A 106 7.11 14.26 -2.53
N LEU A 107 8.04 14.87 -1.80
CA LEU A 107 8.11 14.81 -0.33
C LEU A 107 7.03 15.66 0.36
N PHE A 108 6.42 16.63 -0.34
CA PHE A 108 5.33 17.46 0.18
C PHE A 108 3.95 16.79 0.07
N SER A 109 3.91 15.53 -0.37
CA SER A 109 2.69 14.74 -0.43
C SER A 109 2.49 13.90 0.83
N SER A 110 1.23 13.60 1.15
CA SER A 110 0.89 12.65 2.23
C SER A 110 1.44 11.25 1.97
N GLN A 111 1.74 10.89 0.71
CA GLN A 111 2.24 9.57 0.32
C GLN A 111 3.61 9.26 0.94
N ALA A 112 4.50 10.26 1.07
CA ALA A 112 5.78 10.07 1.74
C ALA A 112 5.60 9.69 3.22
N CYS A 113 4.68 10.38 3.91
CA CYS A 113 4.31 10.06 5.28
C CYS A 113 3.67 8.67 5.39
N GLU A 114 2.70 8.35 4.51
CA GLU A 114 2.04 7.03 4.49
C GLU A 114 3.04 5.91 4.25
N SER A 115 4.00 6.09 3.33
CA SER A 115 5.08 5.15 3.08
C SER A 115 5.92 4.90 4.33
N MET A 116 6.27 5.96 5.08
CA MET A 116 6.98 5.84 6.35
C MET A 116 6.15 5.07 7.40
N PHE A 117 4.85 5.34 7.52
CA PHE A 117 3.97 4.59 8.42
C PHE A 117 3.85 3.11 8.03
N ARG A 118 3.70 2.82 6.73
CA ARG A 118 3.65 1.44 6.21
C ARG A 118 4.94 0.69 6.54
N THR A 119 6.09 1.34 6.35
CA THR A 119 7.40 0.76 6.67
C THR A 119 7.57 0.58 8.18
N ALA A 120 7.17 1.56 9.00
CA ALA A 120 7.20 1.42 10.44
C ALA A 120 6.31 0.27 10.92
N ARG A 121 5.13 0.04 10.32
CA ARG A 121 4.28 -1.12 10.61
C ARG A 121 4.94 -2.44 10.23
N SER A 122 5.61 -2.51 9.07
CA SER A 122 6.28 -3.74 8.63
C SER A 122 7.51 -4.11 9.45
N MET A 123 8.05 -3.18 10.25
CA MET A 123 9.11 -3.46 11.22
C MET A 123 8.61 -4.17 12.50
N SER A 124 7.31 -4.43 12.63
CA SER A 124 6.80 -5.31 13.68
C SER A 124 7.39 -6.72 13.52
N GLY A 125 7.69 -7.40 14.63
CA GLY A 125 8.23 -8.77 14.58
C GLY A 125 7.30 -9.72 13.83
N THR A 126 7.86 -10.79 13.25
CA THR A 126 7.16 -11.76 12.39
C THR A 126 5.91 -12.40 13.01
N PHE A 127 5.79 -12.37 14.33
CA PHE A 127 4.67 -12.93 15.10
C PHE A 127 3.73 -11.88 15.71
N SER A 128 3.97 -10.58 15.45
CA SER A 128 3.16 -9.50 16.00
C SER A 128 2.03 -9.14 15.03
N SER A 129 0.81 -9.51 15.39
CA SER A 129 -0.43 -9.05 14.72
C SER A 129 -0.83 -7.61 15.12
N VAL A 130 -0.10 -6.99 16.04
CA VAL A 130 -0.37 -5.63 16.51
C VAL A 130 -0.07 -4.62 15.40
N VAL A 131 -1.13 -4.10 14.79
CA VAL A 131 -1.09 -3.08 13.73
C VAL A 131 -0.98 -1.65 14.26
N ASN A 132 -1.39 -1.44 15.52
CA ASN A 132 -1.41 -0.14 16.17
C ASN A 132 -0.21 -0.01 17.11
N PHE A 133 0.49 1.11 17.05
CA PHE A 133 1.57 1.42 17.97
C PHE A 133 1.34 2.79 18.61
N SER A 134 1.79 2.94 19.84
CA SER A 134 1.85 4.24 20.52
C SER A 134 2.79 5.19 19.79
N VAL A 135 2.66 6.50 20.06
CA VAL A 135 3.57 7.52 19.50
C VAL A 135 5.03 7.22 19.85
N THR A 136 5.31 6.80 21.09
CA THR A 136 6.67 6.44 21.53
C THR A 136 7.23 5.26 20.74
N GLU A 137 6.42 4.22 20.49
CA GLU A 137 6.83 3.08 19.66
C GLU A 137 7.06 3.47 18.21
N PHE A 138 6.23 4.38 17.65
CA PHE A 138 6.44 4.93 16.33
C PHE A 138 7.77 5.66 16.23
N LEU A 139 8.06 6.57 17.16
CA LEU A 139 9.30 7.36 17.17
C LEU A 139 10.53 6.46 17.24
N ARG A 140 10.51 5.42 18.09
CA ARG A 140 11.59 4.42 18.15
C ARG A 140 11.80 3.67 16.83
N ARG A 141 10.73 3.40 16.09
CA ARG A 141 10.81 2.76 14.77
C ARG A 141 11.30 3.75 13.70
N ALA A 142 10.86 5.00 13.76
CA ALA A 142 11.31 6.06 12.87
C ALA A 142 12.82 6.33 13.02
N GLU A 143 13.34 6.33 14.24
CA GLU A 143 14.79 6.41 14.50
C GLU A 143 15.55 5.26 13.84
N LYS A 144 15.07 4.01 14.00
CA LYS A 144 15.66 2.85 13.31
C LYS A 144 15.59 2.98 11.78
N LEU A 145 14.49 3.49 11.24
CA LEU A 145 14.36 3.75 9.80
C LEU A 145 15.37 4.79 9.32
N SER A 146 15.59 5.85 10.11
CA SER A 146 16.60 6.86 9.79
C SER A 146 17.99 6.24 9.72
N VAL A 147 18.37 5.42 10.69
CA VAL A 147 19.66 4.71 10.67
C VAL A 147 19.79 3.80 9.45
N LEU A 148 18.73 3.05 9.11
CA LEU A 148 18.72 2.20 7.92
C LEU A 148 18.87 3.00 6.62
N GLN A 149 18.27 4.18 6.54
CA GLN A 149 18.41 5.07 5.39
C GLN A 149 19.81 5.64 5.28
N THR A 150 20.43 6.02 6.40
CA THR A 150 21.84 6.46 6.43
C THR A 150 22.76 5.37 5.91
N ILE A 151 22.63 4.14 6.42
CA ILE A 151 23.44 3.01 5.96
C ILE A 151 23.24 2.79 4.45
N LYS A 152 22.00 2.79 3.95
CA LYS A 152 21.72 2.63 2.52
C LYS A 152 22.38 3.73 1.68
N SER A 153 22.27 4.98 2.11
CA SER A 153 22.88 6.12 1.43
C SER A 153 24.41 6.02 1.38
N GLU A 154 25.04 5.59 2.48
CA GLU A 154 26.50 5.42 2.54
C GLU A 154 26.96 4.31 1.58
N VAL A 155 26.22 3.21 1.53
CA VAL A 155 26.51 2.07 0.63
C VAL A 155 26.35 2.46 -0.84
N GLU A 156 25.32 3.24 -1.18
CA GLU A 156 25.13 3.77 -2.54
C GLU A 156 26.25 4.75 -2.94
N SER A 157 26.85 5.44 -1.98
CA SER A 157 27.93 6.40 -2.23
C SER A 157 29.33 5.77 -2.35
N ASN A 158 29.53 4.54 -1.86
CA ASN A 158 30.82 3.86 -1.85
C ASN A 158 30.77 2.54 -2.65
N PRO A 159 31.05 2.57 -3.97
CA PRO A 159 30.99 1.39 -4.82
C PRO A 159 32.09 0.35 -4.50
N ASP A 160 33.15 0.73 -3.78
CA ASP A 160 34.27 -0.16 -3.49
C ASP A 160 33.95 -1.18 -2.38
N PHE A 161 32.93 -0.90 -1.55
CA PHE A 161 32.49 -1.80 -0.48
C PHE A 161 30.97 -2.03 -0.55
N PRO A 162 30.52 -2.90 -1.45
CA PRO A 162 29.11 -3.23 -1.57
C PRO A 162 28.62 -3.98 -0.32
N PHE A 163 28.00 -3.26 0.61
CA PHE A 163 27.27 -3.89 1.71
C PHE A 163 25.94 -4.43 1.19
N HIS A 164 25.70 -5.73 1.32
CA HIS A 164 24.47 -6.37 0.85
C HIS A 164 23.66 -6.86 2.03
N PHE A 165 22.47 -6.27 2.25
CA PHE A 165 21.53 -6.83 3.21
C PHE A 165 21.17 -8.28 2.82
N PRO A 166 20.93 -9.18 3.80
CA PRO A 166 20.55 -10.57 3.53
C PRO A 166 19.36 -10.72 2.57
N SER A 167 18.42 -9.77 2.58
CA SER A 167 17.29 -9.73 1.64
C SER A 167 17.69 -9.62 0.17
N HIS A 168 18.82 -8.98 -0.14
CA HIS A 168 19.30 -8.82 -1.51
C HIS A 168 19.82 -10.13 -2.09
N HIS A 169 20.44 -10.98 -1.27
CA HIS A 169 20.88 -12.33 -1.68
C HIS A 169 19.70 -13.17 -2.18
N LYS A 170 18.52 -13.05 -1.54
CA LYS A 170 17.32 -13.77 -1.98
C LYS A 170 16.85 -13.31 -3.36
N GLN A 171 16.78 -12.00 -3.60
CA GLN A 171 16.33 -11.44 -4.88
C GLN A 171 17.34 -11.70 -6.00
N GLU A 172 18.63 -11.72 -5.67
CA GLU A 172 19.69 -12.06 -6.62
C GLU A 172 19.61 -13.53 -7.01
N ILE A 173 19.44 -14.43 -6.03
CA ILE A 173 19.19 -15.86 -6.30
C ILE A 173 17.93 -16.03 -7.14
N GLU A 174 16.82 -15.35 -6.82
CA GLU A 174 15.59 -15.41 -7.61
C GLU A 174 15.81 -14.92 -9.06
N ARG A 175 16.58 -13.85 -9.26
CA ARG A 175 16.95 -13.35 -10.60
C ARG A 175 17.82 -14.35 -11.37
N ILE A 176 18.84 -14.91 -10.73
CA ILE A 176 19.71 -15.92 -11.33
C ILE A 176 18.86 -17.12 -11.75
N VAL A 177 18.02 -17.63 -10.84
CA VAL A 177 17.11 -18.74 -11.12
C VAL A 177 16.21 -18.42 -12.30
N GLN A 178 15.57 -17.23 -12.33
CA GLN A 178 14.70 -16.84 -13.44
C GLN A 178 15.44 -16.74 -14.78
N HIS A 179 16.66 -16.22 -14.78
CA HIS A 179 17.50 -16.12 -15.98
C HIS A 179 17.84 -17.52 -16.52
N GLU A 180 18.35 -18.41 -15.68
CA GLU A 180 18.69 -19.79 -16.06
C GLU A 180 17.46 -20.55 -16.58
N PHE A 181 16.28 -20.33 -15.98
CA PHE A 181 15.03 -20.91 -16.47
C PHE A 181 14.57 -20.34 -17.81
N ALA A 182 14.86 -19.08 -18.11
CA ALA A 182 14.56 -18.47 -19.40
C ALA A 182 15.44 -19.08 -20.51
N ASP A 183 16.75 -19.21 -20.24
CA ASP A 183 17.71 -19.83 -21.17
C ASP A 183 17.35 -21.30 -21.45
N ALA A 184 16.97 -22.05 -20.41
CA ALA A 184 16.52 -23.42 -20.55
C ALA A 184 15.25 -23.54 -21.41
N ARG A 185 14.30 -22.60 -21.27
CA ARG A 185 13.09 -22.57 -22.10
C ARG A 185 13.39 -22.29 -23.57
N GLU A 186 14.28 -21.35 -23.84
CA GLU A 186 14.70 -21.03 -25.21
C GLU A 186 15.42 -22.22 -25.86
N LEU A 187 16.28 -22.90 -25.11
CA LEU A 187 16.96 -24.11 -25.56
C LEU A 187 15.96 -25.22 -25.91
N VAL A 188 14.97 -25.49 -25.05
CA VAL A 188 13.91 -26.49 -25.31
C VAL A 188 13.07 -26.10 -26.53
N ALA A 189 12.73 -24.82 -26.70
CA ALA A 189 12.01 -24.34 -27.88
C ALA A 189 12.82 -24.56 -29.17
N SER A 190 14.13 -24.27 -29.16
CA SER A 190 15.02 -24.49 -30.30
C SER A 190 15.19 -25.97 -30.65
N LEU A 191 15.25 -26.85 -29.64
CA LEU A 191 15.30 -28.30 -29.79
C LEU A 191 14.00 -28.82 -30.40
N ASN A 192 12.84 -28.35 -29.92
CA ASN A 192 11.54 -28.73 -30.47
C ASN A 192 11.41 -28.35 -31.95
N ILE A 193 11.85 -27.15 -32.34
CA ILE A 193 11.86 -26.72 -33.74
C ILE A 193 12.82 -27.58 -34.57
N THR A 194 14.00 -27.89 -34.05
CA THR A 194 15.00 -28.71 -34.75
C THR A 194 14.53 -30.16 -34.93
N ILE A 195 13.86 -30.72 -33.93
CA ILE A 195 13.23 -32.05 -34.00
C ILE A 195 12.12 -32.01 -35.04
N LEU A 196 11.18 -31.07 -34.97
CA LEU A 196 10.10 -30.94 -35.96
C LEU A 196 10.62 -30.81 -37.41
N ASN A 197 11.73 -30.09 -37.62
CA ASN A 197 12.31 -29.90 -38.95
C ASN A 197 13.08 -31.13 -39.46
N LYS A 198 13.72 -31.92 -38.59
CA LYS A 198 14.38 -33.17 -38.99
C LYS A 198 13.40 -34.32 -39.18
N VAL A 199 12.22 -34.20 -38.59
CA VAL A 199 11.27 -35.28 -38.42
C VAL A 199 10.04 -35.00 -39.27
N GLY A 200 10.18 -35.20 -40.58
CA GLY A 200 9.03 -35.26 -41.50
C GLY A 200 8.14 -36.50 -41.28
N ASN A 201 8.31 -37.24 -40.18
CA ASN A 201 7.60 -38.49 -39.88
C ASN A 201 7.58 -38.73 -38.37
N PRO A 202 6.45 -38.98 -37.71
CA PRO A 202 6.32 -38.96 -36.24
C PRO A 202 7.36 -39.86 -35.54
N ILE A 203 8.31 -39.26 -34.83
CA ILE A 203 9.25 -40.00 -33.95
C ILE A 203 8.49 -40.46 -32.69
N ALA A 204 8.78 -41.68 -32.26
CA ALA A 204 8.31 -42.22 -30.99
C ALA A 204 8.92 -41.45 -29.80
N MET A 205 8.07 -41.07 -28.83
CA MET A 205 8.45 -40.27 -27.64
C MET A 205 9.66 -40.81 -26.86
N ASP A 206 9.96 -42.10 -27.01
CA ASP A 206 11.06 -42.78 -26.33
C ASP A 206 12.45 -42.24 -26.76
N GLU A 207 12.62 -41.85 -28.03
CA GLU A 207 13.89 -41.27 -28.50
C GLU A 207 14.12 -39.85 -27.99
N VAL A 208 13.05 -39.07 -27.85
CA VAL A 208 13.12 -37.71 -27.29
C VAL A 208 13.52 -37.77 -25.81
N SER A 209 12.99 -38.74 -25.06
CA SER A 209 13.33 -38.93 -23.64
C SER A 209 14.82 -39.23 -23.43
N VAL A 210 15.41 -40.07 -24.28
CA VAL A 210 16.85 -40.42 -24.22
C VAL A 210 17.74 -39.21 -24.55
N ILE A 211 17.33 -38.37 -25.51
CA ILE A 211 18.08 -37.15 -25.85
C ILE A 211 18.06 -36.15 -24.69
N VAL A 212 16.90 -35.96 -24.04
CA VAL A 212 16.76 -35.06 -22.89
C VAL A 212 17.57 -35.55 -21.69
N GLU A 213 17.51 -36.85 -21.35
CA GLU A 213 18.31 -37.41 -20.25
C GLU A 213 19.82 -37.25 -20.48
N ASN A 214 20.30 -37.53 -21.68
CA ASN A 214 21.72 -37.38 -22.00
C ASN A 214 22.18 -35.92 -21.89
N HIS A 215 21.32 -34.96 -22.24
CA HIS A 215 21.65 -33.54 -22.11
C HIS A 215 21.68 -33.10 -20.64
N LEU A 216 20.72 -33.54 -19.82
CA LEU A 216 20.66 -33.23 -18.38
C LEU A 216 21.86 -33.81 -17.61
N VAL A 217 22.28 -35.03 -17.93
CA VAL A 217 23.48 -35.66 -17.33
C VAL A 217 24.75 -34.89 -17.69
N LYS A 218 24.82 -34.31 -18.88
CA LYS A 218 25.99 -33.52 -19.31
C LYS A 218 26.07 -32.20 -18.54
N GLN A 219 24.94 -31.54 -18.32
CA GLN A 219 24.82 -30.29 -17.55
C GLN A 219 25.17 -30.47 -16.06
N GLN A 220 24.77 -31.60 -15.44
CA GLN A 220 25.13 -31.87 -14.04
C GLN A 220 26.64 -32.04 -13.81
N LYS A 221 27.38 -32.54 -14.81
CA LYS A 221 28.84 -32.70 -14.69
C LYS A 221 29.60 -31.37 -14.73
N SER A 222 29.09 -30.35 -15.41
CA SER A 222 29.68 -29.01 -15.47
C SER A 222 29.54 -28.24 -14.16
N VAL A 223 28.45 -28.43 -13.42
CA VAL A 223 28.20 -27.70 -12.15
C VAL A 223 29.08 -28.20 -11.00
N VAL A 224 29.52 -29.46 -11.04
CA VAL A 224 30.38 -30.06 -10.00
C VAL A 224 31.84 -29.59 -10.10
N GLN A 225 32.26 -29.04 -11.24
CA GLN A 225 33.63 -28.57 -11.44
C GLN A 225 33.89 -27.10 -11.07
N VAL A 226 32.87 -26.37 -10.59
CA VAL A 226 32.98 -24.95 -10.19
C VAL A 226 32.87 -24.80 -8.65
N LYS A 227 33.19 -25.86 -7.89
CA LYS A 227 33.44 -25.78 -6.44
C LYS A 227 34.95 -25.85 -6.17
#